data_AF-A0A6V8NEU9-F1
#
_entry.id   AF-A0A6V8NEU9-F1
#
_cell.length_a   1.000
_cell.length_b   1.000
_cell.length_c   1.000
_cell.angle_alpha   90.00
_cell.angle_beta   90.00
_cell.angle_gamma   90.00
#
_symmetry.space_group_name_H-M   'P 1'
#
loop_
_entity.id
_entity.type
_entity.pdbx_description
1 polymer ?
#
loop_
_entity_poly.entity_id
_entity_poly.type
_entity_poly.pdbx_seq_one_letter_code
_entity_poly.pdbx_strand_id
1 'polypeptide(L)'
;MSSTRHDLSKLARLVAYRKMDRREFLSQALKAGVLATAASIFLTACRRPPVAEVAPEEPTPSFDQQALTEARYYVKMEGETIQCQLCFRRCTISEGERGYCGVRENREGTLYTLVYGRPCSITEGSPIEKLPLYHVLPGSARLNLATAGCNFKCSFCHNWQIAARTPEEVISFDLSPEEVVERAIENNLQFIAFTYTEPTVFYEYMYDVSKLAKEKGLRTLLNTNGAMNPEPLRQLLKYIDAVNVDLKAFTAEFYQVTSYSELEPVLTTLKIIKEEGVWFEITNLVIPTLNDDMGKIREMCIWVRDNLGKDVPLHFSRFFPAYKLTRLPPTPIETLEQARAIALEVGLEYVTIGNVPGHEANSTFCPNCGETLIKRVHFSVLANHIEDGKCKFCGYQIPGVWA
;
A
#
# COMPACT_ATOMS: atom_id res chain seq x y z
N MET A 1 -53.39 11.02 -46.69
CA MET A 1 -52.14 10.52 -46.08
C MET A 1 -52.44 10.24 -44.61
N SER A 2 -52.98 9.05 -44.35
CA SER A 2 -52.34 7.98 -43.56
C SER A 2 -52.30 8.25 -42.06
N SER A 3 -53.43 7.95 -41.41
CA SER A 3 -53.50 7.59 -40.01
C SER A 3 -53.83 6.09 -39.98
N THR A 4 -52.94 5.29 -39.42
CA THR A 4 -53.18 3.85 -39.19
C THR A 4 -52.81 3.50 -37.76
N ARG A 5 -53.90 3.29 -37.01
CA ARG A 5 -53.97 2.60 -35.72
C ARG A 5 -53.22 1.27 -35.80
N HIS A 6 -52.43 0.97 -34.77
CA HIS A 6 -51.83 -0.34 -34.58
C HIS A 6 -52.91 -1.37 -34.24
N ASP A 7 -53.00 -2.42 -35.06
CA ASP A 7 -53.91 -3.56 -34.93
C ASP A 7 -53.23 -4.66 -34.11
N LEU A 8 -53.85 -5.02 -32.98
CA LEU A 8 -53.39 -5.94 -31.94
C LEU A 8 -53.58 -7.43 -32.30
N SER A 9 -53.49 -7.82 -33.57
CA SER A 9 -53.90 -9.16 -34.03
C SER A 9 -52.79 -10.07 -34.59
N LYS A 10 -51.50 -9.73 -34.50
CA LYS A 10 -50.40 -10.57 -35.03
C LYS A 10 -49.31 -11.00 -34.03
N LEU A 11 -49.62 -11.00 -32.74
CA LEU A 11 -48.75 -11.51 -31.66
C LEU A 11 -49.07 -12.97 -31.25
N ALA A 12 -49.56 -13.77 -32.18
CA ALA A 12 -49.94 -15.17 -31.92
C ALA A 12 -49.31 -16.11 -32.94
N ARG A 13 -47.99 -16.35 -32.83
CA ARG A 13 -47.28 -17.51 -33.41
C ARG A 13 -45.83 -17.50 -32.91
N LEU A 14 -45.55 -18.26 -31.85
CA LEU A 14 -44.25 -18.92 -31.57
C LEU A 14 -44.16 -19.46 -30.13
N VAL A 15 -45.03 -20.40 -29.72
CA VAL A 15 -44.66 -21.45 -28.75
C VAL A 15 -45.55 -22.67 -29.04
N ALA A 16 -45.09 -23.57 -29.91
CA ALA A 16 -45.67 -24.90 -29.97
C ALA A 16 -44.98 -25.75 -28.88
N TYR A 17 -45.71 -26.05 -27.81
CA TYR A 17 -45.23 -26.92 -26.73
C TYR A 17 -45.11 -28.35 -27.27
N ARG A 18 -43.90 -28.80 -27.60
CA ARG A 18 -43.64 -30.18 -28.02
C ARG A 18 -43.75 -31.07 -26.78
N LYS A 19 -44.71 -32.00 -26.75
CA LYS A 19 -44.81 -33.04 -25.70
C LYS A 19 -43.56 -33.93 -25.77
N MET A 20 -42.72 -33.87 -24.73
CA MET A 20 -41.62 -34.80 -24.54
C MET A 20 -42.16 -36.19 -24.18
N ASP A 21 -41.60 -37.23 -24.80
CA ASP A 21 -41.92 -38.62 -24.45
C ASP A 21 -41.12 -39.08 -23.20
N ARG A 22 -41.64 -40.11 -22.52
CA ARG A 22 -41.08 -40.66 -21.29
C ARG A 22 -39.60 -41.08 -21.41
N ARG A 23 -39.14 -41.54 -22.57
CA ARG A 23 -37.72 -41.83 -22.86
C ARG A 23 -36.86 -40.57 -22.96
N GLU A 24 -37.35 -39.52 -23.61
CA GLU A 24 -36.64 -38.23 -23.67
C GLU A 24 -36.53 -37.59 -22.26
N PHE A 25 -37.60 -37.67 -21.47
CA PHE A 25 -37.58 -37.20 -20.08
C PHE A 25 -36.57 -37.96 -19.22
N LEU A 26 -36.57 -39.30 -19.29
CA LEU A 26 -35.63 -40.13 -18.53
C LEU A 26 -34.17 -39.89 -18.97
N SER A 27 -33.92 -39.69 -20.27
CA SER A 27 -32.58 -39.37 -20.78
C SER A 27 -32.08 -38.01 -20.28
N GLN A 28 -32.93 -36.98 -20.27
CA GLN A 28 -32.56 -35.66 -19.77
C GLN A 28 -32.39 -35.64 -18.24
N ALA A 29 -33.24 -36.37 -17.50
CA ALA A 29 -33.11 -36.52 -16.05
C ALA A 29 -31.81 -37.25 -15.67
N LEU A 30 -31.40 -38.28 -16.42
CA LEU A 30 -30.11 -38.95 -16.23
C LEU A 30 -28.92 -38.02 -16.52
N LYS A 31 -28.98 -37.23 -17.60
CA LYS A 31 -27.94 -36.23 -17.92
C LYS A 31 -27.83 -35.15 -16.84
N ALA A 32 -28.95 -34.67 -16.30
CA ALA A 32 -28.97 -33.72 -15.19
C ALA A 32 -28.42 -34.32 -13.89
N GLY A 33 -28.71 -35.60 -13.61
CA GLY A 33 -28.17 -36.33 -12.46
C GLY A 33 -26.66 -36.54 -12.51
N VAL A 34 -26.10 -36.82 -13.70
CA VAL A 34 -24.65 -36.95 -13.93
C VAL A 34 -23.93 -35.60 -13.82
N LEU A 35 -24.55 -34.50 -14.29
CA LEU A 35 -24.03 -33.14 -14.11
C LEU A 35 -24.02 -32.70 -12.64
N ALA A 36 -25.05 -33.06 -11.88
CA ALA A 36 -25.14 -32.73 -10.45
C ALA A 36 -24.11 -33.51 -9.60
N THR A 37 -23.79 -34.75 -9.97
CA THR A 37 -22.75 -35.55 -9.30
C THR A 37 -21.34 -35.08 -9.68
N ALA A 38 -21.10 -34.72 -10.94
CA ALA A 38 -19.82 -34.15 -11.36
C ALA A 38 -19.55 -32.78 -10.68
N ALA A 39 -20.56 -31.91 -10.55
CA ALA A 39 -20.44 -30.65 -9.85
C ALA A 39 -20.16 -30.83 -8.34
N SER A 40 -20.75 -31.84 -7.71
CA SER A 40 -20.52 -32.15 -6.29
C SER A 40 -19.11 -32.71 -6.01
N ILE A 41 -18.56 -33.47 -6.96
CA ILE A 41 -17.17 -33.98 -6.90
C ILE A 41 -16.16 -32.84 -7.14
N PHE A 42 -16.46 -31.90 -8.04
CA PHE A 42 -15.61 -30.72 -8.27
C PHE A 42 -15.62 -29.75 -7.09
N LEU A 43 -16.77 -29.58 -6.42
CA LEU A 43 -16.91 -28.77 -5.21
C LEU A 43 -16.18 -29.37 -3.99
N THR A 44 -16.01 -30.69 -3.95
CA THR A 44 -15.23 -31.36 -2.89
C THR A 44 -13.72 -31.36 -3.18
N ALA A 45 -13.31 -31.43 -4.45
CA ALA A 45 -11.90 -31.31 -4.86
C ALA A 45 -11.35 -29.88 -4.80
N CYS A 46 -12.21 -28.85 -4.89
CA CYS A 46 -11.83 -27.44 -4.75
C CYS A 46 -11.89 -26.91 -3.31
N ARG A 47 -12.12 -27.77 -2.30
CA ARG A 47 -11.95 -27.36 -0.91
C ARG A 47 -10.47 -27.12 -0.66
N ARG A 48 -10.08 -25.85 -0.56
CA ARG A 48 -8.82 -25.45 0.06
C ARG A 48 -8.72 -26.19 1.41
N PRO A 49 -7.54 -26.71 1.79
CA PRO A 49 -7.37 -27.21 3.14
C PRO A 49 -7.84 -26.12 4.11
N PRO A 50 -8.51 -26.49 5.22
CA PRO A 50 -8.78 -25.51 6.26
C PRO A 50 -7.46 -24.83 6.59
N VAL A 51 -7.44 -23.49 6.53
CA VAL A 51 -6.38 -22.71 7.14
C VAL A 51 -6.29 -23.26 8.56
N ALA A 52 -5.14 -23.82 8.93
CA ALA A 52 -4.94 -24.24 10.31
C ALA A 52 -5.27 -23.00 11.16
N GLU A 53 -6.34 -23.09 11.96
CA GLU A 53 -6.57 -22.12 13.02
C GLU A 53 -5.32 -22.22 13.89
N VAL A 54 -4.42 -21.24 13.72
CA VAL A 54 -3.35 -21.00 14.67
C VAL A 54 -4.11 -20.77 15.98
N ALA A 55 -3.93 -21.69 16.92
CA ALA A 55 -4.47 -21.53 18.26
C ALA A 55 -4.10 -20.12 18.73
N PRO A 56 -5.01 -19.36 19.35
CA PRO A 56 -4.65 -18.05 19.89
C PRO A 56 -3.49 -18.29 20.86
N GLU A 57 -2.31 -17.81 20.47
CA GLU A 57 -1.16 -17.75 21.36
C GLU A 57 -1.62 -16.98 22.60
N GLU A 58 -1.29 -17.52 23.77
CA GLU A 58 -1.60 -16.87 25.03
C GLU A 58 -1.08 -15.42 24.99
N PRO A 59 -1.85 -14.43 25.46
CA PRO A 59 -1.39 -13.04 25.48
C PRO A 59 -0.03 -13.00 26.18
N THR A 60 0.97 -12.50 25.46
CA THR A 60 2.34 -12.33 25.94
C THR A 60 2.35 -11.58 27.29
N PRO A 61 3.28 -11.93 28.18
CA PRO A 61 3.38 -11.32 29.51
C PRO A 61 3.46 -9.80 29.43
N SER A 62 3.03 -9.14 30.52
CA SER A 62 3.03 -7.69 30.67
C SER A 62 4.33 -7.04 30.16
N PHE A 63 4.19 -5.93 29.46
CA PHE A 63 5.25 -5.10 28.84
C PHE A 63 6.51 -4.85 29.72
N ASP A 64 6.35 -4.96 31.04
CA ASP A 64 7.33 -4.59 32.06
C ASP A 64 8.51 -5.58 32.26
N GLN A 65 8.47 -6.77 31.65
CA GLN A 65 9.49 -7.82 31.87
C GLN A 65 10.43 -8.06 30.67
N GLN A 66 10.41 -7.19 29.66
CA GLN A 66 11.11 -7.43 28.39
C GLN A 66 12.41 -6.63 28.28
N ALA A 67 13.40 -7.22 27.61
CA ALA A 67 14.65 -6.54 27.30
C ALA A 67 14.39 -5.34 26.37
N LEU A 68 14.52 -4.13 26.90
CA LEU A 68 14.36 -2.91 26.13
C LEU A 68 15.49 -2.77 25.12
N THR A 69 15.16 -2.31 23.92
CA THR A 69 16.15 -1.98 22.88
C THR A 69 16.39 -0.47 22.88
N GLU A 70 17.65 -0.05 23.07
CA GLU A 70 18.01 1.36 22.98
C GLU A 70 17.71 1.88 21.56
N ALA A 71 17.00 3.00 21.48
CA ALA A 71 16.66 3.65 20.24
C ALA A 71 17.86 4.42 19.68
N ARG A 72 17.98 4.44 18.35
CA ARG A 72 18.95 5.26 17.64
C ARG A 72 18.40 6.66 17.40
N TYR A 73 19.32 7.59 17.13
CA TYR A 73 19.07 9.00 16.78
C TYR A 73 18.37 9.79 17.89
N TYR A 74 19.07 10.04 18.98
CA TYR A 74 18.67 11.01 19.99
C TYR A 74 19.91 11.70 20.55
N VAL A 75 19.70 12.89 21.14
CA VAL A 75 20.73 13.61 21.88
C VAL A 75 20.29 13.72 23.33
N LYS A 76 21.25 13.56 24.25
CA LYS A 76 21.01 13.81 25.68
C LYS A 76 21.02 15.31 25.93
N MET A 77 20.05 15.78 26.72
CA MET A 77 19.88 17.16 27.15
C MET A 77 20.13 17.24 28.66
N GLU A 78 19.97 18.43 29.25
CA GLU A 78 20.09 18.60 30.70
C GLU A 78 18.96 17.88 31.47
N GLY A 79 19.28 17.37 32.67
CA GLY A 79 18.30 16.80 33.60
C GLY A 79 17.56 15.56 33.07
N GLU A 80 18.31 14.56 32.57
CA GLU A 80 17.77 13.29 32.04
C GLU A 80 16.78 13.43 30.88
N THR A 81 16.60 14.65 30.36
CA THR A 81 15.78 14.89 29.18
C THR A 81 16.56 14.49 27.94
N ILE A 82 15.86 14.00 26.91
CA ILE A 82 16.45 13.72 25.60
C ILE A 82 15.70 14.47 24.50
N GLN A 83 16.34 14.64 23.35
CA GLN A 83 15.65 15.05 22.12
C GLN A 83 15.81 13.96 21.05
N CYS A 84 14.69 13.35 20.66
CA CYS A 84 14.64 12.38 19.58
C CYS A 84 14.91 13.07 18.23
N GLN A 85 15.79 12.52 17.41
CA GLN A 85 16.19 13.06 16.09
C GLN A 85 15.74 12.18 14.93
N LEU A 86 14.85 11.20 15.16
CA LEU A 86 14.45 10.25 14.14
C LEU A 86 13.57 10.84 13.02
N CYS A 87 12.61 11.68 13.38
CA CYS A 87 11.63 12.23 12.45
C CYS A 87 11.45 13.74 12.64
N PHE A 88 10.71 14.35 11.72
CA PHE A 88 10.49 15.81 11.68
C PHE A 88 10.06 16.42 13.02
N ARG A 89 9.35 15.67 13.87
CA ARG A 89 8.81 16.16 15.15
C ARG A 89 9.86 16.58 16.17
N ARG A 90 11.07 16.02 16.09
CA ARG A 90 12.17 16.28 17.04
C ARG A 90 11.73 16.37 18.51
N CYS A 91 10.98 15.35 18.97
CA CYS A 91 10.34 15.37 20.28
C CYS A 91 11.39 15.53 21.39
N THR A 92 11.18 16.51 22.28
CA THR A 92 11.87 16.60 23.57
C THR A 92 11.10 15.74 24.57
N ILE A 93 11.76 14.78 25.20
CA ILE A 93 11.14 13.75 26.03
C ILE A 93 11.82 13.76 27.39
N SER A 94 11.07 14.15 28.42
CA SER A 94 11.51 14.12 29.82
C SER A 94 11.64 12.69 30.33
N GLU A 95 12.27 12.51 31.49
CA GLU A 95 12.34 11.19 32.14
C GLU A 95 10.94 10.58 32.36
N GLY A 96 10.77 9.30 32.03
CA GLY A 96 9.52 8.56 32.15
C GLY A 96 8.45 8.88 31.09
N GLU A 97 8.71 9.86 30.21
CA GLU A 97 7.76 10.29 29.19
C GLU A 97 7.99 9.61 27.83
N ARG A 98 7.00 9.75 26.94
CA ARG A 98 7.04 9.21 25.57
C ARG A 98 7.01 10.28 24.50
N GLY A 99 7.63 9.97 23.37
CA GLY A 99 7.50 10.77 22.15
C GLY A 99 6.09 10.70 21.56
N TYR A 100 5.80 11.62 20.64
CA TYR A 100 4.47 11.75 20.03
C TYR A 100 3.90 10.45 19.42
N CYS A 101 4.77 9.58 18.89
CA CYS A 101 4.39 8.31 18.30
C CYS A 101 3.91 7.26 19.32
N GLY A 102 4.16 7.47 20.61
CA GLY A 102 3.76 6.57 21.69
C GLY A 102 4.65 5.33 21.87
N VAL A 103 5.67 5.15 21.03
CA VAL A 103 6.51 3.92 21.01
C VAL A 103 7.97 4.15 21.38
N ARG A 104 8.34 5.38 21.71
CA ARG A 104 9.70 5.74 22.15
C ARG A 104 9.60 6.40 23.51
N GLU A 105 10.25 5.79 24.50
CA GLU A 105 10.17 6.17 25.91
C GLU A 105 11.56 6.47 26.45
N ASN A 106 11.68 7.56 27.20
CA ASN A 106 12.91 7.92 27.87
C ASN A 106 12.94 7.28 29.27
N ARG A 107 13.99 6.49 29.55
CA ARG A 107 14.25 5.91 30.87
C ARG A 107 15.69 6.18 31.27
N GLU A 108 15.86 6.81 32.42
CA GLU A 108 17.13 7.24 33.00
C GLU A 108 18.02 7.97 31.97
N GLY A 109 17.44 8.90 31.22
CA GLY A 109 18.13 9.67 30.18
C GLY A 109 18.64 8.85 28.99
N THR A 110 18.02 7.70 28.72
CA THR A 110 18.28 6.82 27.58
C THR A 110 16.96 6.56 26.86
N LEU A 111 16.93 6.80 25.54
CA LEU A 111 15.73 6.59 24.75
C LEU A 111 15.63 5.12 24.34
N TYR A 112 14.50 4.48 24.62
CA TYR A 112 14.22 3.10 24.23
C TYR A 112 13.07 3.03 23.21
N THR A 113 13.14 2.05 22.32
CA THR A 113 11.99 1.67 21.47
C THR A 113 11.20 0.55 22.14
N LEU A 114 9.88 0.71 22.17
CA LEU A 114 8.94 -0.24 22.78
C LEU A 114 8.40 -1.27 21.80
N VAL A 115 8.77 -1.17 20.51
CA VAL A 115 8.18 -1.98 19.43
C VAL A 115 9.20 -2.83 18.67
N TYR A 116 10.41 -2.97 19.20
CA TYR A 116 11.43 -3.83 18.58
C TYR A 116 11.04 -5.30 18.69
N GLY A 117 10.94 -5.99 17.55
CA GLY A 117 10.51 -7.39 17.51
C GLY A 117 9.04 -7.61 17.92
N ARG A 118 8.22 -6.55 17.88
CA ARG A 118 6.81 -6.55 18.33
C ARG A 118 5.84 -6.10 17.24
N PRO A 119 5.80 -6.78 16.07
CA PRO A 119 4.79 -6.45 15.08
C PRO A 119 3.38 -6.71 15.60
N CYS A 120 2.46 -5.80 15.29
CA CYS A 120 1.02 -5.96 15.55
C CYS A 120 0.25 -6.33 14.28
N SER A 121 0.93 -6.38 13.13
CA SER A 121 0.37 -6.84 11.87
C SER A 121 1.45 -7.51 11.04
N ILE A 122 1.17 -8.75 10.65
CA ILE A 122 1.96 -9.51 9.68
C ILE A 122 1.00 -10.02 8.61
N THR A 123 1.36 -9.92 7.34
CA THR A 123 0.58 -10.52 6.25
C THR A 123 1.51 -11.04 5.17
N GLU A 124 1.35 -12.31 4.80
CA GLU A 124 2.14 -12.97 3.77
C GLU A 124 1.37 -13.08 2.46
N GLY A 125 2.10 -13.10 1.34
CA GLY A 125 1.50 -13.34 0.03
C GLY A 125 0.71 -12.17 -0.56
N SER A 126 0.75 -10.98 0.05
CA SER A 126 0.05 -9.82 -0.52
C SER A 126 0.76 -9.35 -1.79
N PRO A 127 0.04 -8.96 -2.86
CA PRO A 127 0.67 -8.46 -4.08
C PRO A 127 1.34 -7.09 -3.86
N ILE A 128 2.41 -6.83 -4.61
CA ILE A 128 3.13 -5.57 -4.60
C ILE A 128 2.26 -4.38 -5.06
N GLU A 129 1.25 -4.64 -5.90
CA GLU A 129 0.26 -3.66 -6.35
C GLU A 129 -0.58 -3.06 -5.22
N LYS A 130 -0.68 -3.73 -4.07
CA LYS A 130 -1.35 -3.17 -2.89
C LYS A 130 -0.45 -2.21 -2.09
N LEU A 131 0.88 -2.18 -2.35
CA LEU A 131 1.85 -1.21 -1.78
C LEU A 131 2.03 0.05 -2.66
N PRO A 132 1.12 0.26 -3.61
CA PRO A 132 1.39 0.90 -4.92
C PRO A 132 2.85 1.01 -5.37
N LEU A 133 3.53 -0.11 -5.62
CA LEU A 133 4.79 -0.12 -6.37
C LEU A 133 4.56 -0.85 -7.70
N TYR A 134 4.14 -0.11 -8.73
CA TYR A 134 3.71 -0.67 -10.01
C TYR A 134 4.87 -0.90 -10.97
N HIS A 135 6.04 -0.32 -10.70
CA HIS A 135 7.24 -0.44 -11.51
C HIS A 135 8.34 -1.21 -10.76
N VAL A 136 7.93 -2.10 -9.85
CA VAL A 136 8.82 -2.98 -9.08
C VAL A 136 8.28 -4.40 -9.20
N LEU A 137 8.97 -5.25 -9.96
CA LEU A 137 8.62 -6.67 -10.20
C LEU A 137 7.09 -6.98 -10.14
N PRO A 138 6.29 -6.44 -11.09
CA PRO A 138 4.82 -6.53 -11.04
C PRO A 138 4.30 -7.96 -10.87
N GLY A 139 3.30 -8.14 -10.01
CA GLY A 139 2.72 -9.44 -9.69
C GLY A 139 3.49 -10.25 -8.64
N SER A 140 4.60 -9.74 -8.12
CA SER A 140 5.34 -10.37 -7.02
C SER A 140 4.59 -10.29 -5.70
N ALA A 141 4.91 -11.22 -4.80
CA ALA A 141 4.34 -11.32 -3.47
C ALA A 141 5.34 -10.82 -2.41
N ARG A 142 4.80 -10.39 -1.27
CA ARG A 142 5.58 -9.82 -0.17
C ARG A 142 5.06 -10.23 1.20
N LEU A 143 5.98 -10.30 2.16
CA LEU A 143 5.67 -10.27 3.58
C LEU A 143 5.49 -8.82 4.00
N ASN A 144 4.49 -8.53 4.81
CA ASN A 144 4.14 -7.18 5.26
C ASN A 144 4.25 -7.12 6.76
N LEU A 145 4.83 -6.03 7.27
CA LEU A 145 5.14 -5.86 8.67
C LEU A 145 4.77 -4.45 9.13
N ALA A 146 4.12 -4.36 10.29
CA ALA A 146 3.84 -3.11 10.97
C ALA A 146 3.82 -3.28 12.49
N THR A 147 4.24 -2.24 13.21
CA THR A 147 4.10 -2.15 14.67
C THR A 147 3.07 -1.09 15.06
N ALA A 148 2.79 -0.99 16.35
CA ALA A 148 1.99 0.10 16.91
C ALA A 148 2.60 1.48 16.61
N GLY A 149 1.73 2.51 16.66
CA GLY A 149 2.13 3.91 16.62
C GLY A 149 2.38 4.48 15.23
N CYS A 150 2.39 5.80 15.15
CA CYS A 150 2.67 6.56 13.92
C CYS A 150 3.13 7.96 14.30
N ASN A 151 3.98 8.58 13.48
CA ASN A 151 4.39 9.97 13.69
C ASN A 151 3.40 10.98 13.06
N PHE A 152 2.33 10.54 12.37
CA PHE A 152 1.23 11.39 11.88
C PHE A 152 -0.08 11.01 12.61
N LYS A 153 -1.10 11.89 12.58
CA LYS A 153 -2.47 11.57 13.05
C LYS A 153 -3.52 11.85 11.98
N CYS A 154 -3.35 11.20 10.82
CA CYS A 154 -4.25 11.36 9.67
C CYS A 154 -5.71 11.05 10.03
N SER A 155 -6.60 12.02 9.85
CA SER A 155 -8.05 11.86 10.11
C SER A 155 -8.74 10.83 9.20
N PHE A 156 -8.09 10.47 8.09
CA PHE A 156 -8.54 9.49 7.10
C PHE A 156 -7.79 8.14 7.18
N CYS A 157 -6.99 7.89 8.21
CA CYS A 157 -6.17 6.69 8.29
C CYS A 157 -7.03 5.41 8.25
N HIS A 158 -6.73 4.50 7.32
CA HIS A 158 -7.41 3.19 7.22
C HIS A 158 -6.91 2.19 8.26
N ASN A 159 -5.70 2.39 8.81
CA ASN A 159 -5.07 1.54 9.81
C ASN A 159 -5.03 2.20 11.20
N TRP A 160 -5.99 3.08 11.49
CA TRP A 160 -6.01 3.88 12.72
C TRP A 160 -6.04 3.02 14.00
N GLN A 161 -6.56 1.79 13.91
CA GLN A 161 -6.61 0.83 15.01
C GLN A 161 -5.24 0.38 15.50
N ILE A 162 -4.18 0.54 14.70
CA ILE A 162 -2.80 0.24 15.08
C ILE A 162 -1.91 1.48 15.00
N ALA A 163 -2.17 2.40 14.06
CA ALA A 163 -1.37 3.62 13.86
C ALA A 163 -1.61 4.69 14.94
N ALA A 164 -2.83 4.76 15.49
CA ALA A 164 -3.21 5.77 16.49
C ALA A 164 -3.26 5.19 17.92
N ARG A 165 -2.51 4.12 18.16
CA ARG A 165 -2.48 3.36 19.42
C ARG A 165 -1.06 3.26 19.97
N THR A 166 -0.95 3.19 21.29
CA THR A 166 0.29 2.82 21.96
C THR A 166 0.52 1.31 21.90
N PRO A 167 1.75 0.82 22.16
CA PRO A 167 2.04 -0.60 22.11
C PRO A 167 1.18 -1.46 23.03
N GLU A 168 0.73 -0.92 24.17
CA GLU A 168 -0.12 -1.61 25.15
C GLU A 168 -1.58 -1.73 24.71
N GLU A 169 -2.02 -0.88 23.78
CA GLU A 169 -3.39 -0.87 23.27
C GLU A 169 -3.60 -1.85 22.10
N VAL A 170 -2.54 -2.49 21.60
CA VAL A 170 -2.60 -3.44 20.48
C VAL A 170 -2.09 -4.81 20.87
N ILE A 171 -2.64 -5.84 20.22
CA ILE A 171 -2.06 -7.18 20.28
C ILE A 171 -0.84 -7.20 19.37
N SER A 172 0.30 -7.62 19.91
CA SER A 172 1.55 -7.80 19.18
C SER A 172 2.07 -9.22 19.35
N PHE A 173 2.92 -9.63 18.41
CA PHE A 173 3.58 -10.93 18.40
C PHE A 173 5.07 -10.75 18.68
N ASP A 174 5.70 -11.80 19.20
CA ASP A 174 7.16 -11.85 19.34
C ASP A 174 7.72 -12.36 18.01
N LEU A 175 8.45 -11.51 17.31
CA LEU A 175 9.06 -11.87 16.03
C LEU A 175 10.38 -11.13 15.83
N SER A 176 11.48 -11.82 16.04
CA SER A 176 12.83 -11.30 15.83
C SER A 176 13.09 -10.93 14.35
N PRO A 177 14.10 -10.08 14.07
CA PRO A 177 14.52 -9.81 12.70
C PRO A 177 14.85 -11.06 11.88
N GLU A 178 15.50 -12.04 12.50
CA GLU A 178 15.87 -13.32 11.89
C GLU A 178 14.62 -14.12 11.48
N GLU A 179 13.65 -14.25 12.38
CA GLU A 179 12.40 -14.97 12.10
C GLU A 179 11.57 -14.30 10.99
N VAL A 180 11.58 -12.96 10.88
CA VAL A 180 10.94 -12.25 9.75
C VAL A 180 11.56 -12.68 8.42
N VAL A 181 12.89 -12.71 8.36
CA VAL A 181 13.65 -13.05 7.14
C VAL A 181 13.47 -14.52 6.80
N GLU A 182 13.58 -15.42 7.77
CA GLU A 182 13.34 -16.86 7.58
C GLU A 182 11.95 -17.13 7.05
N ARG A 183 10.92 -16.51 7.63
CA ARG A 183 9.53 -16.66 7.20
C ARG A 183 9.30 -16.20 5.75
N ALA A 184 9.97 -15.13 5.32
CA ALA A 184 9.90 -14.68 3.93
C ALA A 184 10.55 -15.68 2.96
N ILE A 185 11.68 -16.28 3.35
CA ILE A 185 12.39 -17.30 2.55
C ILE A 185 11.54 -18.58 2.46
N GLU A 186 11.04 -19.09 3.60
CA GLU A 186 10.24 -20.31 3.67
C GLU A 186 8.98 -20.25 2.82
N ASN A 187 8.36 -19.06 2.75
CA ASN A 187 7.17 -18.81 1.93
C ASN A 187 7.48 -18.42 0.47
N ASN A 188 8.75 -18.46 0.05
CA ASN A 188 9.20 -18.09 -1.31
C ASN A 188 8.75 -16.67 -1.73
N LEU A 189 8.80 -15.72 -0.79
CA LEU A 189 8.41 -14.34 -1.03
C LEU A 189 9.60 -13.53 -1.55
N GLN A 190 9.37 -12.67 -2.54
CA GLN A 190 10.43 -11.86 -3.14
C GLN A 190 10.84 -10.65 -2.27
N PHE A 191 9.93 -10.21 -1.39
CA PHE A 191 10.09 -8.96 -0.65
C PHE A 191 9.61 -9.05 0.79
N ILE A 192 10.23 -8.23 1.64
CA ILE A 192 9.70 -7.81 2.94
C ILE A 192 9.34 -6.32 2.84
N ALA A 193 8.11 -5.97 3.21
CA ALA A 193 7.59 -4.62 3.10
C ALA A 193 7.19 -4.05 4.47
N PHE A 194 7.72 -2.88 4.80
CA PHE A 194 7.36 -2.14 6.00
C PHE A 194 6.24 -1.14 5.66
N THR A 195 5.07 -1.27 6.29
CA THR A 195 3.84 -0.57 5.85
C THR A 195 2.78 -0.45 6.95
N TYR A 196 1.53 -0.17 6.57
CA TYR A 196 0.29 0.01 7.35
C TYR A 196 0.29 1.16 8.36
N THR A 197 1.24 1.18 9.29
CA THR A 197 1.52 2.34 10.15
C THR A 197 2.60 3.19 9.49
N GLU A 198 3.42 3.91 10.28
CA GLU A 198 4.59 4.61 9.73
C GLU A 198 5.87 3.87 10.09
N PRO A 199 6.60 3.27 9.13
CA PRO A 199 7.83 2.52 9.39
C PRO A 199 8.92 3.26 10.13
N THR A 200 8.97 4.59 10.00
CA THR A 200 9.89 5.42 10.77
C THR A 200 9.83 5.14 12.27
N VAL A 201 8.67 4.80 12.85
CA VAL A 201 8.55 4.64 14.31
C VAL A 201 9.19 3.36 14.85
N PHE A 202 9.39 2.35 14.01
CA PHE A 202 10.06 1.08 14.34
C PHE A 202 11.40 0.93 13.62
N TYR A 203 12.11 2.06 13.48
CA TYR A 203 13.36 2.16 12.71
C TYR A 203 14.38 1.06 12.99
N GLU A 204 14.68 0.79 14.27
CA GLU A 204 15.72 -0.17 14.65
C GLU A 204 15.38 -1.58 14.16
N TYR A 205 14.12 -1.98 14.36
CA TYR A 205 13.61 -3.28 13.93
C TYR A 205 13.61 -3.41 12.41
N MET A 206 13.09 -2.38 11.71
CA MET A 206 13.12 -2.31 10.25
C MET A 206 14.56 -2.36 9.70
N TYR A 207 15.49 -1.63 10.30
CA TYR A 207 16.88 -1.56 9.86
C TYR A 207 17.56 -2.92 9.97
N ASP A 208 17.41 -3.59 11.11
CA ASP A 208 18.06 -4.88 11.35
C ASP A 208 17.45 -5.97 10.43
N VAL A 209 16.11 -6.00 10.26
CA VAL A 209 15.44 -6.86 9.27
C VAL A 209 15.98 -6.60 7.86
N SER A 210 16.11 -5.33 7.45
CA SER A 210 16.55 -4.97 6.09
C SER A 210 17.99 -5.39 5.81
N LYS A 211 18.86 -5.24 6.82
CA LYS A 211 20.25 -5.67 6.72
C LYS A 211 20.35 -7.19 6.56
N LEU A 212 19.65 -7.95 7.40
CA LEU A 212 19.62 -9.42 7.32
C LEU A 212 19.00 -9.92 6.02
N ALA A 213 17.90 -9.31 5.58
CA ALA A 213 17.26 -9.63 4.31
C ALA A 213 18.24 -9.51 3.13
N LYS A 214 19.00 -8.41 3.09
CA LYS A 214 20.02 -8.17 2.05
C LYS A 214 21.14 -9.19 2.07
N GLU A 215 21.61 -9.59 3.26
CA GLU A 215 22.62 -10.66 3.40
C GLU A 215 22.12 -12.01 2.88
N LYS A 216 20.80 -12.25 2.91
CA LYS A 216 20.15 -13.46 2.39
C LYS A 216 19.62 -13.33 0.95
N GLY A 217 19.86 -12.20 0.29
CA GLY A 217 19.41 -11.96 -1.09
C GLY A 217 17.91 -11.65 -1.23
N LEU A 218 17.21 -11.35 -0.13
CA LEU A 218 15.85 -10.80 -0.15
C LEU A 218 15.88 -9.28 -0.36
N ARG A 219 14.85 -8.78 -1.04
CA ARG A 219 14.65 -7.34 -1.26
C ARG A 219 13.72 -6.76 -0.20
N THR A 220 13.89 -5.48 0.13
CA THR A 220 13.00 -4.79 1.07
C THR A 220 12.36 -3.55 0.49
N LEU A 221 11.13 -3.29 0.94
CA LEU A 221 10.27 -2.22 0.44
C LEU A 221 9.81 -1.34 1.60
N LEU A 222 9.77 -0.03 1.35
CA LEU A 222 9.32 0.95 2.33
C LEU A 222 8.06 1.65 1.82
N ASN A 223 6.99 1.65 2.59
CA ASN A 223 5.84 2.52 2.33
C ASN A 223 5.65 3.49 3.49
N THR A 224 5.87 4.78 3.22
CA THR A 224 6.06 5.79 4.25
C THR A 224 5.29 7.07 3.93
N ASN A 225 4.93 7.81 4.98
CA ASN A 225 4.45 9.19 4.87
C ASN A 225 5.56 10.20 4.55
N GLY A 226 6.82 9.77 4.53
CA GLY A 226 7.95 10.55 4.04
C GLY A 226 8.50 11.59 5.02
N ALA A 227 8.36 11.41 6.34
CA ALA A 227 8.77 12.43 7.31
C ALA A 227 9.91 12.00 8.26
N MET A 228 10.75 11.06 7.81
CA MET A 228 12.00 10.70 8.49
C MET A 228 13.03 11.83 8.33
N ASN A 229 13.86 12.07 9.35
CA ASN A 229 14.93 13.06 9.22
C ASN A 229 16.02 12.58 8.24
N PRO A 230 16.78 13.50 7.61
CA PRO A 230 17.71 13.17 6.53
C PRO A 230 18.77 12.10 6.86
N GLU A 231 19.41 12.19 8.02
CA GLU A 231 20.47 11.25 8.40
C GLU A 231 19.94 9.82 8.59
N PRO A 232 18.92 9.56 9.44
CA PRO A 232 18.33 8.24 9.55
C PRO A 232 17.86 7.67 8.20
N LEU A 233 17.26 8.52 7.35
CA LEU A 233 16.77 8.13 6.03
C LEU A 233 17.91 7.63 5.13
N ARG A 234 18.99 8.41 4.98
CA ARG A 234 20.15 8.01 4.16
C ARG A 234 20.80 6.72 4.66
N GLN A 235 20.86 6.50 5.98
CA GLN A 235 21.38 5.23 6.51
C GLN A 235 20.48 4.04 6.19
N LEU A 236 19.16 4.23 6.24
CA LEU A 236 18.19 3.19 5.93
C LEU A 236 18.19 2.84 4.43
N LEU A 237 18.23 3.84 3.55
CA LEU A 237 18.15 3.68 2.09
C LEU A 237 19.24 2.77 1.51
N LYS A 238 20.36 2.55 2.21
CA LYS A 238 21.40 1.56 1.85
C LYS A 238 20.89 0.12 1.78
N TYR A 239 19.76 -0.17 2.42
CA TYR A 239 19.19 -1.52 2.55
C TYR A 239 17.79 -1.64 1.93
N ILE A 240 17.21 -0.55 1.43
CA ILE A 240 15.87 -0.53 0.82
C ILE A 240 15.99 -0.55 -0.71
N ASP A 241 15.23 -1.43 -1.36
CA ASP A 241 15.26 -1.59 -2.82
C ASP A 241 14.29 -0.63 -3.53
N ALA A 242 13.14 -0.35 -2.92
CA ALA A 242 12.18 0.62 -3.44
C ALA A 242 11.29 1.24 -2.35
N VAL A 243 10.84 2.47 -2.61
CA VAL A 243 10.02 3.26 -1.68
C VAL A 243 8.73 3.72 -2.33
N ASN A 244 7.59 3.52 -1.67
CA ASN A 244 6.38 4.30 -1.96
C ASN A 244 6.25 5.42 -0.92
N VAL A 245 6.11 6.67 -1.40
CA VAL A 245 5.92 7.83 -0.53
C VAL A 245 4.51 8.39 -0.71
N ASP A 246 3.77 8.51 0.39
CA ASP A 246 2.48 9.19 0.40
C ASP A 246 2.67 10.71 0.39
N LEU A 247 2.61 11.33 -0.79
CA LEU A 247 2.46 12.78 -0.92
C LEU A 247 0.98 13.14 -0.78
N LYS A 248 0.54 13.29 0.47
CA LYS A 248 -0.89 13.31 0.85
C LYS A 248 -1.65 14.53 0.35
N ALA A 249 -0.97 15.67 0.16
CA ALA A 249 -1.53 16.89 -0.43
C ALA A 249 -0.38 17.81 -0.85
N PHE A 250 -0.71 18.97 -1.43
CA PHE A 250 0.28 19.99 -1.79
C PHE A 250 -0.02 21.34 -1.15
N THR A 251 -0.52 21.30 0.09
CA THR A 251 -0.78 22.48 0.92
C THR A 251 -0.34 22.23 2.37
N ALA A 252 0.24 23.25 3.00
CA ALA A 252 0.62 23.16 4.41
C ALA A 252 -0.60 22.95 5.33
N GLU A 253 -1.74 23.58 4.99
CA GLU A 253 -2.99 23.50 5.75
C GLU A 253 -3.51 22.05 5.88
N PHE A 254 -3.52 21.28 4.78
CA PHE A 254 -3.93 19.88 4.82
C PHE A 254 -3.06 19.08 5.79
N TYR A 255 -1.74 19.29 5.74
CA TYR A 255 -0.79 18.62 6.60
C TYR A 255 -1.02 19.00 8.07
N GLN A 256 -1.19 20.28 8.38
CA GLN A 256 -1.40 20.77 9.75
C GLN A 256 -2.74 20.29 10.35
N VAL A 257 -3.83 20.43 9.60
CA VAL A 257 -5.19 20.23 10.13
C VAL A 257 -5.64 18.78 9.98
N THR A 258 -5.38 18.14 8.84
CA THR A 258 -5.92 16.81 8.54
C THR A 258 -4.95 15.70 8.95
N SER A 259 -3.65 15.96 8.88
CA SER A 259 -2.59 14.97 9.18
C SER A 259 -1.80 15.25 10.46
N TYR A 260 -1.97 16.42 11.08
CA TYR A 260 -1.18 16.91 12.21
C TYR A 260 0.34 16.83 11.96
N SER A 261 0.76 17.29 10.79
CA SER A 261 2.11 17.13 10.25
C SER A 261 2.52 18.33 9.38
N GLU A 262 3.61 18.20 8.64
CA GLU A 262 4.22 19.22 7.79
C GLU A 262 4.50 18.66 6.38
N LEU A 263 4.29 19.49 5.35
CA LEU A 263 4.55 19.14 3.94
C LEU A 263 6.05 19.09 3.63
N GLU A 264 6.81 20.07 4.12
CA GLU A 264 8.22 20.25 3.75
C GLU A 264 9.13 19.04 4.04
N PRO A 265 8.98 18.33 5.19
CA PRO A 265 9.71 17.09 5.42
C PRO A 265 9.46 16.03 4.35
N VAL A 266 8.24 15.93 3.80
CA VAL A 266 7.89 14.98 2.74
C VAL A 266 8.57 15.33 1.43
N LEU A 267 8.56 16.62 1.06
CA LEU A 267 9.25 17.11 -0.13
C LEU A 267 10.77 16.91 -0.03
N THR A 268 11.34 17.11 1.16
CA THR A 268 12.75 16.86 1.46
C THR A 268 13.09 15.38 1.32
N THR A 269 12.26 14.48 1.88
CA THR A 269 12.44 13.03 1.76
C THR A 269 12.43 12.56 0.31
N LEU A 270 11.49 13.04 -0.50
CA LEU A 270 11.44 12.70 -1.93
C LEU A 270 12.72 13.09 -2.68
N LYS A 271 13.27 14.28 -2.39
CA LYS A 271 14.55 14.72 -2.95
C LYS A 271 15.71 13.82 -2.51
N ILE A 272 15.77 13.47 -1.22
CA ILE A 272 16.82 12.60 -0.67
C ILE A 272 16.78 11.22 -1.33
N ILE A 273 15.59 10.61 -1.45
CA ILE A 273 15.46 9.28 -2.07
C ILE A 273 15.97 9.31 -3.52
N LYS A 274 15.63 10.35 -4.28
CA LYS A 274 16.15 10.57 -5.63
C LYS A 274 17.67 10.76 -5.65
N GLU A 275 18.21 11.57 -4.74
CA GLU A 275 19.66 11.81 -4.63
C GLU A 275 20.45 10.54 -4.32
N GLU A 276 19.89 9.65 -3.48
CA GLU A 276 20.48 8.35 -3.14
C GLU A 276 20.30 7.29 -4.25
N GLY A 277 19.55 7.60 -5.30
CA GLY A 277 19.34 6.70 -6.45
C GLY A 277 18.48 5.47 -6.15
N VAL A 278 17.69 5.48 -5.07
CA VAL A 278 16.74 4.40 -4.76
C VAL A 278 15.47 4.60 -5.57
N TRP A 279 14.92 3.51 -6.13
CA TRP A 279 13.66 3.58 -6.88
C TRP A 279 12.51 4.03 -5.98
N PHE A 280 11.64 4.91 -6.49
CA PHE A 280 10.47 5.30 -5.74
C PHE A 280 9.28 5.67 -6.61
N GLU A 281 8.10 5.54 -6.01
CA GLU A 281 6.82 5.90 -6.59
C GLU A 281 6.04 6.74 -5.58
N ILE A 282 5.11 7.57 -6.07
CA ILE A 282 4.35 8.52 -5.24
C ILE A 282 2.89 8.12 -5.23
N THR A 283 2.30 8.03 -4.04
CA THR A 283 0.85 7.87 -3.87
C THR A 283 0.23 9.16 -3.38
N ASN A 284 -0.85 9.59 -4.03
CA ASN A 284 -1.72 10.67 -3.57
C ASN A 284 -3.14 10.13 -3.41
N LEU A 285 -3.59 10.00 -2.15
CA LEU A 285 -4.99 9.65 -1.85
C LEU A 285 -5.86 10.90 -2.01
N VAL A 286 -6.70 10.94 -3.04
CA VAL A 286 -7.56 12.10 -3.31
C VAL A 286 -8.81 12.01 -2.45
N ILE A 287 -9.00 12.96 -1.54
CA ILE A 287 -10.09 13.04 -0.57
C ILE A 287 -10.97 14.24 -0.93
N PRO A 288 -12.28 14.01 -1.17
CA PRO A 288 -13.21 15.08 -1.51
C PRO A 288 -13.16 16.23 -0.53
N THR A 289 -13.21 17.46 -1.03
CA THR A 289 -13.23 18.73 -0.29
C THR A 289 -11.95 19.09 0.48
N LEU A 290 -10.93 18.21 0.52
CA LEU A 290 -9.73 18.41 1.34
C LEU A 290 -8.45 18.59 0.52
N ASN A 291 -8.25 17.78 -0.52
CA ASN A 291 -7.06 17.87 -1.38
C ASN A 291 -7.38 17.61 -2.87
N ASP A 292 -8.65 17.71 -3.26
CA ASP A 292 -9.15 17.55 -4.63
C ASP A 292 -9.24 18.88 -5.41
N ASP A 293 -8.55 19.92 -4.94
CA ASP A 293 -8.38 21.15 -5.71
C ASP A 293 -7.44 20.91 -6.91
N MET A 294 -7.97 21.05 -8.12
CA MET A 294 -7.24 20.78 -9.36
C MET A 294 -6.07 21.75 -9.59
N GLY A 295 -6.12 22.96 -9.05
CA GLY A 295 -5.01 23.91 -9.08
C GLY A 295 -3.84 23.42 -8.25
N LYS A 296 -4.10 22.95 -7.03
CA LYS A 296 -3.09 22.36 -6.14
C LYS A 296 -2.55 21.03 -6.64
N ILE A 297 -3.39 20.20 -7.27
CA ILE A 297 -2.91 18.99 -7.95
C ILE A 297 -1.98 19.36 -9.11
N ARG A 298 -2.29 20.40 -9.89
CA ARG A 298 -1.40 20.89 -10.95
C ARG A 298 -0.05 21.37 -10.38
N GLU A 299 -0.07 22.18 -9.32
CA GLU A 299 1.14 22.62 -8.61
C GLU A 299 1.99 21.42 -8.15
N MET A 300 1.36 20.41 -7.55
CA MET A 300 2.02 19.16 -7.14
C MET A 300 2.68 18.45 -8.33
N CYS A 301 1.96 18.27 -9.43
CA CYS A 301 2.47 17.57 -10.62
C CYS A 301 3.64 18.32 -11.25
N ILE A 302 3.58 19.66 -11.32
CA ILE A 302 4.68 20.50 -11.81
C ILE A 302 5.89 20.32 -10.91
N TRP A 303 5.71 20.36 -9.58
CA TRP A 303 6.79 20.16 -8.64
C TRP A 303 7.44 18.78 -8.77
N VAL A 304 6.64 17.71 -8.89
CA VAL A 304 7.14 16.35 -9.12
C VAL A 304 7.95 16.29 -10.41
N ARG A 305 7.43 16.81 -11.53
CA ARG A 305 8.15 16.83 -12.81
C ARG A 305 9.49 17.57 -12.70
N ASP A 306 9.48 18.76 -12.12
CA ASP A 306 10.63 19.66 -12.13
C ASP A 306 11.72 19.24 -11.12
N ASN A 307 11.34 18.64 -9.99
CA ASN A 307 12.28 18.24 -8.95
C ASN A 307 12.65 16.75 -9.03
N LEU A 308 11.69 15.89 -9.37
CA LEU A 308 11.83 14.44 -9.28
C LEU A 308 11.96 13.77 -10.65
N GLY A 309 11.39 14.35 -11.69
CA GLY A 309 11.48 13.87 -13.06
C GLY A 309 10.12 13.48 -13.61
N LYS A 310 10.00 13.51 -14.94
CA LYS A 310 8.77 13.13 -15.65
C LYS A 310 8.44 11.64 -15.58
N ASP A 311 9.45 10.85 -15.26
CA ASP A 311 9.48 9.40 -15.33
C ASP A 311 9.18 8.73 -13.97
N VAL A 312 8.97 9.53 -12.92
CA VAL A 312 8.54 9.08 -11.59
C VAL A 312 7.05 8.73 -11.60
N PRO A 313 6.66 7.49 -11.26
CA PRO A 313 5.25 7.11 -11.19
C PRO A 313 4.47 7.86 -10.11
N LEU A 314 3.26 8.30 -10.48
CA LEU A 314 2.29 8.95 -9.59
C LEU A 314 0.96 8.18 -9.62
N HIS A 315 0.51 7.75 -8.45
CA HIS A 315 -0.74 7.01 -8.27
C HIS A 315 -1.77 7.89 -7.56
N PHE A 316 -2.81 8.29 -8.29
CA PHE A 316 -4.00 8.88 -7.66
C PHE A 316 -4.88 7.76 -7.14
N SER A 317 -5.01 7.67 -5.81
CA SER A 317 -5.77 6.61 -5.16
C SER A 317 -7.13 7.12 -4.71
N ARG A 318 -8.17 6.31 -4.95
CA ARG A 318 -9.53 6.61 -4.50
C ARG A 318 -9.67 6.50 -2.99
N PHE A 319 -10.18 7.56 -2.37
CA PHE A 319 -10.57 7.57 -0.97
C PHE A 319 -11.87 6.81 -0.75
N PHE A 320 -11.91 6.10 0.38
CA PHE A 320 -13.11 5.54 0.97
C PHE A 320 -13.23 6.01 2.43
N PRO A 321 -14.46 6.31 2.90
CA PRO A 321 -14.67 6.89 4.23
C PRO A 321 -14.12 6.00 5.35
N ALA A 322 -13.31 6.59 6.22
CA ALA A 322 -12.64 5.87 7.31
C ALA A 322 -12.32 6.79 8.48
N TYR A 323 -12.10 6.18 9.64
CA TYR A 323 -11.70 6.83 10.89
C TYR A 323 -12.57 8.05 11.25
N LYS A 324 -12.02 9.28 11.16
CA LYS A 324 -12.75 10.52 11.49
C LYS A 324 -13.50 11.11 10.30
N LEU A 325 -13.21 10.66 9.07
CA LEU A 325 -13.81 11.15 7.84
C LEU A 325 -14.91 10.23 7.30
N THR A 326 -15.71 9.62 8.18
CA THR A 326 -16.79 8.69 7.81
C THR A 326 -17.99 9.36 7.13
N ARG A 327 -18.08 10.69 7.18
CA ARG A 327 -19.19 11.48 6.61
C ARG A 327 -18.92 12.00 5.20
N LEU A 328 -17.68 11.92 4.71
CA LEU A 328 -17.37 12.25 3.32
C LEU A 328 -17.80 11.09 2.42
N PRO A 329 -18.16 11.32 1.14
CA PRO A 329 -18.34 10.24 0.19
C PRO A 329 -16.98 9.67 -0.27
N PRO A 330 -16.95 8.46 -0.87
CA PRO A 330 -15.81 8.05 -1.67
C PRO A 330 -15.51 9.08 -2.76
N THR A 331 -14.25 9.21 -3.18
CA THR A 331 -13.90 10.13 -4.27
C THR A 331 -14.68 9.76 -5.53
N PRO A 332 -15.31 10.73 -6.21
CA PRO A 332 -15.83 10.51 -7.56
C PRO A 332 -14.72 10.04 -8.49
N ILE A 333 -15.05 9.15 -9.44
CA ILE A 333 -14.06 8.62 -10.38
C ILE A 333 -13.63 9.76 -11.32
N GLU A 334 -14.56 10.64 -11.70
CA GLU A 334 -14.30 11.78 -12.56
C GLU A 334 -13.24 12.72 -11.97
N THR A 335 -13.21 12.89 -10.64
CA THR A 335 -12.18 13.68 -9.95
C THR A 335 -10.78 13.07 -10.13
N LEU A 336 -10.66 11.74 -10.08
CA LEU A 336 -9.39 11.04 -10.29
C LEU A 336 -8.96 11.10 -11.76
N GLU A 337 -9.90 11.00 -12.69
CA GLU A 337 -9.65 11.15 -14.12
C GLU A 337 -9.15 12.56 -14.45
N GLN A 338 -9.74 13.60 -13.86
CA GLN A 338 -9.29 14.99 -13.98
C GLN A 338 -7.87 15.18 -13.43
N ALA A 339 -7.59 14.66 -12.23
CA ALA A 339 -6.26 14.71 -11.63
C ALA A 339 -5.21 14.02 -12.53
N ARG A 340 -5.54 12.84 -13.07
CA ARG A 340 -4.70 12.12 -14.01
C ARG A 340 -4.47 12.90 -15.30
N ALA A 341 -5.51 13.49 -15.88
CA ALA A 341 -5.38 14.29 -17.10
C ALA A 341 -4.42 15.48 -16.91
N ILE A 342 -4.53 16.19 -15.78
CA ILE A 342 -3.61 17.29 -15.42
C ILE A 342 -2.17 16.80 -15.32
N ALA A 343 -1.93 15.69 -14.63
CA ALA A 343 -0.60 15.13 -14.46
C ALA A 343 0.07 14.77 -15.81
N LEU A 344 -0.70 14.17 -16.73
CA LEU A 344 -0.26 13.86 -18.09
C LEU A 344 -0.02 15.15 -18.92
N GLU A 345 -0.90 16.15 -18.81
CA GLU A 345 -0.77 17.44 -19.50
C GLU A 345 0.49 18.20 -19.05
N VAL A 346 0.81 18.13 -17.76
CA VAL A 346 2.05 18.69 -17.20
C VAL A 346 3.29 17.95 -17.73
N GLY A 347 3.14 16.70 -18.18
CA GLY A 347 4.18 15.92 -18.82
C GLY A 347 4.74 14.78 -17.97
N LEU A 348 4.03 14.34 -16.91
CA LEU A 348 4.36 13.09 -16.23
C LEU A 348 3.99 11.91 -17.12
N GLU A 349 4.85 10.88 -17.17
CA GLU A 349 4.71 9.76 -18.11
C GLU A 349 3.90 8.59 -17.53
N TYR A 350 3.99 8.37 -16.21
CA TYR A 350 3.44 7.20 -15.55
C TYR A 350 2.43 7.62 -14.47
N VAL A 351 1.19 7.85 -14.90
CA VAL A 351 0.11 8.28 -13.99
C VAL A 351 -1.01 7.26 -13.99
N THR A 352 -1.32 6.75 -12.80
CA THR A 352 -2.33 5.69 -12.63
C THR A 352 -3.43 6.08 -11.65
N ILE A 353 -4.57 5.40 -11.79
CA ILE A 353 -5.69 5.49 -10.86
C ILE A 353 -5.77 4.17 -10.08
N GLY A 354 -5.61 4.28 -8.77
CA GLY A 354 -5.69 3.17 -7.82
C GLY A 354 -7.05 3.09 -7.13
N ASN A 355 -7.35 1.93 -6.53
CA ASN A 355 -8.58 1.69 -5.76
C ASN A 355 -9.89 1.88 -6.56
N VAL A 356 -9.85 1.70 -7.88
CA VAL A 356 -11.01 1.61 -8.76
C VAL A 356 -10.94 0.31 -9.56
N PRO A 357 -11.47 -0.81 -9.02
CA PRO A 357 -11.40 -2.11 -9.70
C PRO A 357 -11.95 -2.04 -11.14
N GLY A 358 -11.17 -2.52 -12.11
CA GLY A 358 -11.55 -2.57 -13.53
C GLY A 358 -11.29 -1.28 -14.32
N HIS A 359 -10.83 -0.20 -13.69
CA HIS A 359 -10.50 1.04 -14.39
C HIS A 359 -9.23 0.89 -15.24
N GLU A 360 -9.26 1.32 -16.50
CA GLU A 360 -8.14 1.15 -17.44
C GLU A 360 -6.84 1.82 -16.96
N ALA A 361 -6.95 3.01 -16.38
CA ALA A 361 -5.84 3.78 -15.84
C ALA A 361 -5.17 3.13 -14.61
N ASN A 362 -5.61 1.96 -14.14
CA ASN A 362 -4.86 1.15 -13.18
C ASN A 362 -3.65 0.44 -13.83
N SER A 363 -3.65 0.33 -15.17
CA SER A 363 -2.58 -0.28 -15.96
C SER A 363 -1.46 0.71 -16.27
N THR A 364 -0.27 0.19 -16.59
CA THR A 364 0.88 0.99 -17.06
C THR A 364 0.89 1.01 -18.58
N PHE A 365 1.10 2.19 -19.17
CA PHE A 365 1.15 2.41 -20.63
C PHE A 365 2.53 2.90 -21.06
N CYS A 366 2.93 2.62 -22.29
CA CYS A 366 4.17 3.13 -22.86
C CYS A 366 4.00 4.61 -23.23
N PRO A 367 4.84 5.54 -22.73
CA PRO A 367 4.71 6.95 -23.07
C PRO A 367 5.07 7.25 -24.53
N ASN A 368 5.81 6.35 -25.20
CA ASN A 368 6.23 6.54 -26.59
C ASN A 368 5.20 6.03 -27.61
N CYS A 369 4.69 4.80 -27.45
CA CYS A 369 3.78 4.19 -28.43
C CYS A 369 2.33 4.03 -27.93
N GLY A 370 2.03 4.37 -26.67
CA GLY A 370 0.68 4.27 -26.09
C GLY A 370 0.21 2.86 -25.73
N GLU A 371 0.96 1.82 -26.11
CA GLU A 371 0.58 0.43 -25.85
C GLU A 371 0.51 0.12 -24.36
N THR A 372 -0.41 -0.79 -23.99
CA THR A 372 -0.51 -1.28 -22.60
C THR A 372 0.69 -2.15 -22.28
N LEU A 373 1.51 -1.75 -21.33
CA LEU A 373 2.69 -2.50 -20.90
C LEU A 373 2.38 -3.49 -19.81
N ILE A 374 1.68 -3.04 -18.77
CA ILE A 374 1.29 -3.90 -17.64
C ILE A 374 -0.20 -3.77 -17.47
N LYS A 375 -0.92 -4.83 -17.87
CA LYS A 375 -2.37 -4.88 -17.74
C LYS A 375 -2.75 -5.33 -16.34
N ARG A 376 -3.47 -4.48 -15.61
CA ARG A 376 -3.95 -4.77 -14.26
C ARG A 376 -5.46 -4.74 -14.16
N VAL A 377 -5.98 -5.57 -13.26
CA VAL A 377 -7.32 -5.42 -12.70
C VAL A 377 -7.16 -5.37 -11.19
N HIS A 378 -7.29 -4.17 -10.63
CA HIS A 378 -7.08 -3.89 -9.21
C HIS A 378 -5.65 -4.24 -8.76
N PHE A 379 -5.46 -5.36 -8.05
CA PHE A 379 -4.13 -5.79 -7.59
C PHE A 379 -3.56 -6.97 -8.37
N SER A 380 -4.27 -7.45 -9.40
CA SER A 380 -3.83 -8.60 -10.19
C SER A 380 -3.24 -8.14 -11.52
N VAL A 381 -2.02 -8.61 -11.82
CA VAL A 381 -1.38 -8.45 -13.12
C VAL A 381 -1.87 -9.54 -14.07
N LEU A 382 -2.46 -9.13 -15.19
CA LEU A 382 -3.00 -10.03 -16.22
C LEU A 382 -2.03 -10.21 -17.39
N ALA A 383 -1.18 -9.20 -17.65
CA ALA A 383 -0.15 -9.27 -18.66
C ALA A 383 0.99 -8.30 -18.32
N ASN A 384 2.21 -8.69 -18.66
CA ASN A 384 3.41 -7.85 -18.56
C ASN A 384 4.18 -7.94 -19.89
N HIS A 385 4.36 -6.79 -20.55
CA HIS A 385 5.00 -6.61 -21.85
C HIS A 385 6.28 -5.77 -21.75
N ILE A 386 6.93 -5.81 -20.58
CA ILE A 386 8.26 -5.24 -20.38
C ILE A 386 9.29 -6.37 -20.50
N GLU A 387 10.27 -6.19 -21.37
CA GLU A 387 11.38 -7.12 -21.61
C GLU A 387 12.70 -6.37 -21.39
N ASP A 388 13.55 -6.83 -20.46
CA ASP A 388 14.82 -6.17 -20.08
C ASP A 388 14.68 -4.67 -19.79
N GLY A 389 13.59 -4.30 -19.09
CA GLY A 389 13.25 -2.91 -18.78
C GLY A 389 12.82 -2.07 -19.99
N LYS A 390 12.45 -2.67 -21.11
CA LYS A 390 11.99 -1.97 -22.32
C LYS A 390 10.58 -2.38 -22.72
N CYS A 391 9.89 -1.46 -23.38
CA CYS A 391 8.64 -1.74 -24.05
C CYS A 391 8.85 -2.79 -25.15
N LYS A 392 8.18 -3.95 -25.06
CA LYS A 392 8.24 -5.01 -26.08
C LYS A 392 7.84 -4.54 -27.48
N PHE A 393 6.99 -3.50 -27.59
CA PHE A 393 6.42 -3.06 -28.85
C PHE A 393 7.28 -2.05 -29.62
N CYS A 394 7.97 -1.15 -28.91
CA CYS A 394 8.75 -0.08 -29.56
C CYS A 394 10.19 0.07 -29.02
N GLY A 395 10.59 -0.71 -28.02
CA GLY A 395 11.95 -0.69 -27.46
C GLY A 395 12.24 0.50 -26.52
N TYR A 396 11.25 1.36 -26.23
CA TYR A 396 11.42 2.48 -25.30
C TYR A 396 11.80 1.99 -23.89
N GLN A 397 12.79 2.61 -23.27
CA GLN A 397 13.24 2.28 -21.92
C GLN A 397 12.18 2.65 -20.89
N ILE A 398 11.77 1.71 -20.06
CA ILE A 398 10.80 1.91 -18.98
C ILE A 398 11.57 1.97 -17.66
N PRO A 399 11.46 3.07 -16.91
CA PRO A 399 12.12 3.22 -15.63
C PRO A 399 11.41 2.33 -14.59
N GLY A 400 12.20 1.63 -13.78
CA GLY A 400 11.69 0.72 -12.75
C GLY A 400 12.70 -0.33 -12.33
N VAL A 401 12.27 -1.19 -11.42
CA VAL A 401 13.00 -2.37 -10.95
C VAL A 401 12.40 -3.60 -11.64
N TRP A 402 13.10 -4.08 -12.66
CA TRP A 402 12.67 -5.19 -13.52
C TRP A 402 13.45 -6.48 -13.21
N ALA A 403 12.92 -7.62 -13.69
CA ALA A 403 13.50 -8.95 -13.51
C ALA A 403 14.63 -9.19 -14.51
#